data_AF-A0AAI8XKZ7-F1
#
_entry.id   AF-A0AAI8XKZ7-F1
#
_cell.length_a   1.000
_cell.length_b   1.000
_cell.length_c   1.000
_cell.angle_alpha   90.00
_cell.angle_beta   90.00
_cell.angle_gamma   90.00
#
_symmetry.space_group_name_H-M   'P 1'
#
loop_
_entity.id
_entity.type
_entity.pdbx_description
1 polymer ?
#
loop_
_entity_poly.entity_id
_entity_poly.type
_entity_poly.pdbx_seq_one_letter_code
_entity_poly.pdbx_strand_id
1 'polypeptide(L)'
;MLAGIILTLLAVDGIISAVVSALLLPSYLGAIPFPVSALIAGAVNMALVWAAAQWTESNRLAALPLWTWLATIAAMTLGGPGGDIIFAGQGLMAYGALLLIALGALPPAWLLWRRQRH
;
A
#
# COMPACT_ATOMS: atom_id res chain seq x y z
N MET A 1 5.42 -21.14 -14.90
CA MET A 1 4.84 -20.05 -15.71
C MET A 1 3.66 -19.38 -14.99
N LEU A 2 2.63 -20.13 -14.59
CA LEU A 2 1.44 -19.57 -13.91
C LEU A 2 1.73 -18.77 -12.63
N ALA A 3 2.55 -19.30 -11.71
CA ALA A 3 2.91 -18.59 -10.48
C ALA A 3 3.56 -17.22 -10.72
N GLY A 4 4.43 -17.12 -11.74
CA GLY A 4 5.06 -15.85 -12.12
C GLY A 4 4.04 -14.84 -12.63
N ILE A 5 3.06 -15.26 -13.44
CA ILE A 5 1.98 -14.40 -13.92
C ILE A 5 1.15 -13.86 -12.76
N ILE A 6 0.76 -14.75 -11.82
CA ILE A 6 -0.04 -14.36 -10.65
C ILE A 6 0.72 -13.36 -9.78
N LEU A 7 2.00 -13.60 -9.50
CA LEU A 7 2.83 -12.67 -8.74
C LEU A 7 2.96 -11.30 -9.43
N THR A 8 3.08 -11.28 -10.76
CA THR A 8 3.08 -10.02 -11.53
C THR A 8 1.74 -9.29 -11.42
N LEU A 9 0.61 -10.00 -11.54
CA LEU A 9 -0.71 -9.40 -11.39
C LEU A 9 -0.91 -8.82 -9.98
N LEU A 10 -0.54 -9.56 -8.94
CA LEU A 10 -0.60 -9.07 -7.56
C LEU A 10 0.33 -7.87 -7.33
N ALA A 11 1.48 -7.83 -8.01
CA ALA A 11 2.38 -6.67 -7.97
C ALA A 11 1.72 -5.43 -8.63
N VAL A 12 1.00 -5.62 -9.74
CA VAL A 12 0.19 -4.56 -10.38
C VAL A 12 -0.96 -4.13 -9.46
N ASP A 13 -1.63 -5.05 -8.79
CA ASP A 13 -2.68 -4.74 -7.82
C ASP A 13 -2.15 -3.90 -6.65
N GLY A 14 -0.88 -4.11 -6.24
CA GLY A 14 -0.19 -3.24 -5.28
C GLY A 14 -0.10 -1.78 -5.75
N ILE A 15 0.20 -1.55 -7.03
CA ILE A 15 0.24 -0.21 -7.64
C ILE A 15 -1.18 0.41 -7.65
N ILE A 16 -2.17 -0.36 -8.11
CA ILE A 16 -3.56 0.10 -8.18
C ILE A 16 -4.06 0.47 -6.79
N SER A 17 -3.81 -0.39 -5.79
CA SER A 17 -4.13 -0.16 -4.39
C SER A 17 -3.50 1.13 -3.86
N ALA A 18 -2.22 1.40 -4.20
CA ALA A 18 -1.53 2.64 -3.80
C ALA A 18 -2.22 3.88 -4.38
N VAL A 19 -2.52 3.87 -5.67
CA VAL A 19 -3.20 4.98 -6.35
C VAL A 19 -4.57 5.23 -5.74
N VAL A 20 -5.40 4.18 -5.63
CA VAL A 20 -6.75 4.28 -5.06
C VAL A 20 -6.70 4.78 -3.62
N SER A 21 -5.77 4.28 -2.82
CA SER A 21 -5.65 4.67 -1.40
C SER A 21 -5.23 6.12 -1.24
N ALA A 22 -4.32 6.61 -2.08
CA ALA A 22 -3.89 8.01 -2.09
C ALA A 22 -5.02 8.95 -2.54
N LEU A 23 -5.78 8.57 -3.57
CA LEU A 23 -6.91 9.37 -4.07
C LEU A 23 -8.06 9.44 -3.07
N LEU A 24 -8.28 8.37 -2.29
CA LEU A 24 -9.33 8.30 -1.25
C LEU A 24 -8.86 8.78 0.13
N LEU A 25 -7.58 9.15 0.27
CA LEU A 25 -7.02 9.63 1.53
C LEU A 25 -7.71 10.90 2.09
N PRO A 26 -8.04 11.92 1.27
CA PRO A 26 -8.79 13.09 1.75
C PRO A 26 -10.29 12.81 1.90
N SER A 27 -10.66 11.60 2.33
CA SER A 27 -12.04 11.28 2.65
C SER A 27 -12.43 11.85 4.01
N TYR A 28 -13.68 12.27 4.12
CA TYR A 28 -14.23 12.88 5.32
C TYR A 28 -15.29 11.97 5.92
N LEU A 29 -15.29 11.87 7.24
CA LEU A 29 -16.42 11.35 8.01
C LEU A 29 -17.17 12.56 8.59
N GLY A 30 -18.27 12.93 7.93
CA GLY A 30 -18.94 14.19 8.20
C GLY A 30 -18.03 15.37 7.84
N ALA A 31 -17.68 16.20 8.83
CA ALA A 31 -16.78 17.35 8.66
C ALA A 31 -15.31 17.07 9.03
N ILE A 32 -15.00 15.86 9.51
CA ILE A 32 -13.66 15.52 10.02
C ILE A 32 -12.89 14.72 8.97
N PRO A 33 -11.70 15.17 8.54
CA PRO A 33 -10.86 14.38 7.65
C PRO A 33 -10.40 13.11 8.37
N PHE A 34 -10.68 11.94 7.79
CA PHE A 34 -10.38 10.66 8.42
C PHE A 34 -9.74 9.71 7.41
N PRO A 35 -8.57 9.10 7.73
CA PRO A 35 -7.80 8.30 6.77
C PRO A 35 -8.38 6.88 6.62
N VAL A 36 -9.65 6.75 6.23
CA VAL A 36 -10.32 5.45 6.05
C VAL A 36 -9.55 4.60 5.04
N SER A 37 -9.09 5.21 3.95
CA SER A 37 -8.35 4.51 2.90
C SER A 37 -7.04 3.90 3.40
N ALA A 38 -6.38 4.48 4.40
CA ALA A 38 -5.13 3.95 4.96
C ALA A 38 -5.35 2.65 5.72
N LEU A 39 -6.47 2.53 6.43
CA LEU A 39 -6.85 1.28 7.12
C LEU A 39 -7.24 0.20 6.10
N ILE A 40 -8.03 0.57 5.08
CA ILE A 40 -8.41 -0.33 4.00
C ILE A 40 -7.17 -0.81 3.24
N ALA A 41 -6.22 0.08 2.94
CA ALA A 41 -4.96 -0.26 2.30
C ALA A 41 -4.20 -1.32 3.10
N GLY A 42 -4.18 -1.24 4.42
CA GLY A 42 -3.55 -2.24 5.28
C GLY A 42 -4.17 -3.62 5.12
N ALA A 43 -5.50 -3.70 5.12
CA ALA A 43 -6.21 -4.95 4.91
C ALA A 43 -6.01 -5.51 3.50
N VAL A 44 -6.09 -4.66 2.47
CA VAL A 44 -5.87 -5.05 1.07
C VAL A 44 -4.45 -5.54 0.86
N ASN A 45 -3.44 -4.80 1.33
CA ASN A 45 -2.05 -5.20 1.17
C ASN A 45 -1.73 -6.48 1.93
N MET A 46 -2.31 -6.69 3.13
CA MET A 46 -2.23 -7.98 3.82
C MET A 46 -2.81 -9.10 2.97
N ALA A 47 -3.99 -8.91 2.38
CA ALA A 47 -4.63 -9.90 1.51
C ALA A 47 -3.81 -10.20 0.26
N LEU A 48 -3.23 -9.18 -0.39
CA LEU A 48 -2.36 -9.35 -1.57
C LEU A 48 -1.09 -10.11 -1.25
N VAL A 49 -0.43 -9.79 -0.14
CA VAL A 49 0.78 -10.49 0.32
C VAL A 49 0.44 -11.92 0.76
N TRP A 50 -0.69 -12.12 1.42
CA TRP A 50 -1.19 -13.45 1.76
C TRP A 50 -1.51 -14.27 0.51
N ALA A 51 -2.11 -13.68 -0.52
CA ALA A 51 -2.36 -14.36 -1.79
C ALA A 51 -1.04 -14.75 -2.47
N ALA A 52 -0.07 -13.81 -2.55
CA ALA A 52 1.24 -14.06 -3.15
C ALA A 52 1.99 -15.18 -2.42
N ALA A 53 1.87 -15.23 -1.09
CA ALA A 53 2.42 -16.26 -0.23
C ALA A 53 1.99 -17.69 -0.60
N GLN A 54 0.82 -17.88 -1.21
CA GLN A 54 0.34 -19.20 -1.61
C GLN A 54 0.98 -19.71 -2.91
N TRP A 55 1.69 -18.85 -3.64
CA TRP A 55 2.29 -19.17 -4.94
C TRP A 55 3.82 -19.13 -4.90
N THR A 56 4.43 -18.84 -3.75
CA THR A 56 5.88 -18.82 -3.58
C THR A 56 6.32 -19.06 -2.13
N GLU A 57 7.38 -19.85 -1.98
CA GLU A 57 8.10 -20.04 -0.71
C GLU A 57 9.01 -18.85 -0.38
N SER A 58 9.38 -18.03 -1.37
CA SER A 58 10.28 -16.90 -1.15
C SER A 58 9.53 -15.74 -0.52
N ASN A 59 9.88 -15.40 0.72
CA ASN A 59 9.27 -14.26 1.41
C ASN A 59 9.50 -12.92 0.67
N ARG A 60 10.61 -12.80 -0.08
CA ARG A 60 10.90 -11.63 -0.91
C ARG A 60 9.92 -11.51 -2.08
N LEU A 61 9.58 -12.62 -2.73
CA LEU A 61 8.61 -12.65 -3.84
C LEU A 61 7.18 -12.47 -3.34
N ALA A 62 6.83 -13.02 -2.18
CA ALA A 62 5.52 -12.81 -1.56
C ALA A 62 5.27 -11.34 -1.19
N ALA A 63 6.34 -10.58 -0.91
CA ALA A 63 6.27 -9.16 -0.59
C ALA A 63 6.14 -8.24 -1.82
N LEU A 64 6.15 -8.76 -3.05
CA LEU A 64 6.10 -7.93 -4.27
C LEU A 64 4.95 -6.90 -4.29
N PRO A 65 3.70 -7.25 -3.93
CA PRO A 65 2.60 -6.27 -3.90
C PRO A 65 2.85 -5.12 -2.94
N LEU A 66 3.48 -5.41 -1.80
CA LEU A 66 3.83 -4.38 -0.82
C LEU A 66 4.98 -3.48 -1.33
N TRP A 67 5.97 -4.07 -2.00
CA TRP A 67 7.08 -3.31 -2.58
C TRP A 67 6.62 -2.36 -3.68
N THR A 68 5.77 -2.83 -4.59
CA THR A 68 5.23 -1.97 -5.66
C THR A 68 4.33 -0.89 -5.07
N TRP A 69 3.50 -1.22 -4.09
CA TRP A 69 2.69 -0.25 -3.37
C TRP A 69 3.56 0.85 -2.72
N LEU A 70 4.62 0.48 -1.99
CA LEU A 70 5.55 1.45 -1.37
C LEU A 70 6.25 2.32 -2.41
N ALA A 71 6.72 1.72 -3.50
CA ALA A 71 7.37 2.45 -4.58
C ALA A 71 6.42 3.47 -5.24
N THR A 72 5.15 3.10 -5.44
CA THR A 72 4.12 4.01 -5.96
C THR A 72 3.83 5.15 -5.00
N ILE A 73 3.67 4.90 -3.69
CA ILE A 73 3.47 5.97 -2.70
C ILE A 73 4.69 6.90 -2.63
N ALA A 74 5.90 6.34 -2.69
CA ALA A 74 7.13 7.14 -2.75
C ALA A 74 7.15 8.03 -4.00
N ALA A 75 6.83 7.47 -5.18
CA ALA A 75 6.74 8.24 -6.42
C ALA A 75 5.69 9.36 -6.35
N MET A 76 4.51 9.07 -5.77
CA MET A 76 3.44 10.07 -5.56
C MET A 76 3.83 11.17 -4.56
N THR A 77 4.84 10.94 -3.73
CA THR A 77 5.35 11.93 -2.77
C THR A 77 6.34 12.91 -3.38
N LEU A 78 7.01 12.55 -4.49
CA LEU A 78 8.05 13.39 -5.12
C LEU A 78 7.52 14.63 -5.85
N GLY A 79 6.19 14.76 -5.99
CA GLY A 79 5.55 15.87 -6.70
C GLY A 79 5.48 15.65 -8.22
N GLY A 80 4.47 16.27 -8.85
CA GLY A 80 4.22 16.19 -10.28
C GLY A 80 4.94 17.30 -11.08
N PRO A 81 5.01 17.17 -12.41
CA PRO A 81 5.69 18.13 -13.29
C PRO A 81 5.10 19.55 -13.25
N GLY A 82 3.85 19.71 -12.81
CA GLY A 82 3.20 21.01 -12.59
C GLY A 82 3.50 21.66 -11.23
N GLY A 83 4.33 21.04 -10.38
CA GLY A 83 4.51 21.43 -8.99
C GLY A 83 3.43 20.90 -8.05
N ASP A 84 2.54 20.03 -8.55
CA ASP A 84 1.45 19.44 -7.78
C ASP A 84 1.98 18.43 -6.76
N ILE A 85 1.49 18.48 -5.52
CA ILE A 85 1.85 17.54 -4.46
C ILE A 85 0.60 16.80 -4.01
N ILE A 86 0.61 15.47 -4.14
CA ILE A 86 -0.55 14.61 -3.87
C ILE A 86 -0.91 14.60 -2.38
N PHE A 87 0.09 14.66 -1.49
CA PHE A 87 -0.09 14.59 -0.04
C PHE A 87 0.02 15.96 0.66
N ALA A 88 -0.35 17.05 0.00
CA ALA A 88 -0.26 18.41 0.53
C ALA A 88 -1.41 18.82 1.48
N GLY A 89 -1.95 17.88 2.25
CA GLY A 89 -3.03 18.14 3.20
C GLY A 89 -2.61 19.05 4.37
N GLN A 90 -3.59 19.54 5.13
CA GLN A 90 -3.35 20.30 6.36
C GLN A 90 -3.68 19.47 7.61
N GLY A 91 -3.12 19.86 8.77
CA GLY A 91 -3.34 19.17 10.04
C GLY A 91 -2.89 17.71 10.00
N LEU A 92 -3.75 16.77 10.38
CA LEU A 92 -3.46 15.34 10.33
C LEU A 92 -3.11 14.86 8.90
N MET A 93 -3.77 15.43 7.88
CA MET A 93 -3.54 15.06 6.48
C MET A 93 -2.22 15.59 5.91
N ALA A 94 -1.52 16.49 6.62
CA ALA A 94 -0.14 16.86 6.27
C ALA A 94 0.83 15.67 6.41
N TYR A 95 0.46 14.70 7.25
CA TYR A 95 1.19 13.44 7.43
C TYR A 95 0.56 12.29 6.63
N GLY A 96 -0.25 12.60 5.62
CA GLY A 96 -1.05 11.63 4.87
C GLY A 96 -0.23 10.46 4.32
N ALA A 97 0.91 10.74 3.68
CA ALA A 97 1.80 9.69 3.17
C ALA A 97 2.34 8.78 4.31
N LEU A 98 2.72 9.36 5.45
CA LEU A 98 3.21 8.60 6.60
C LEU A 98 2.12 7.72 7.22
N LEU A 99 0.91 8.26 7.37
CA LEU A 99 -0.25 7.51 7.87
C LEU A 99 -0.58 6.35 6.93
N LEU A 100 -0.56 6.62 5.62
CA LEU A 100 -0.79 5.62 4.61
C LEU A 100 0.27 4.52 4.69
N ILE A 101 1.56 4.86 4.73
CA ILE A 101 2.67 3.92 4.87
C ILE A 101 2.54 3.11 6.16
N ALA A 102 2.31 3.76 7.30
CA ALA A 102 2.21 3.08 8.58
C ALA A 102 1.04 2.07 8.57
N LEU A 103 -0.18 2.52 8.27
CA LEU A 103 -1.37 1.68 8.34
C LEU A 103 -1.44 0.68 7.18
N GLY A 104 -0.95 1.05 6.00
CA GLY A 104 -0.94 0.26 4.77
C GLY A 104 0.13 -0.85 4.75
N ALA A 105 1.25 -0.65 5.45
CA ALA A 105 2.36 -1.61 5.45
C ALA A 105 2.47 -2.44 6.74
N LEU A 106 1.98 -1.96 7.88
CA LEU A 106 2.11 -2.68 9.16
C LEU A 106 1.46 -4.08 9.11
N PRO A 107 0.20 -4.25 8.67
CA PRO A 107 -0.44 -5.56 8.62
C PRO A 107 0.31 -6.59 7.74
N PRO A 108 0.65 -6.30 6.46
CA PRO A 108 1.40 -7.26 5.64
C PRO A 108 2.83 -7.48 6.15
N ALA A 109 3.51 -6.47 6.71
CA ALA A 109 4.84 -6.64 7.29
C ALA A 109 4.83 -7.62 8.47
N TRP A 110 3.82 -7.53 9.35
CA TRP A 110 3.63 -8.47 10.44
C TRP A 110 3.39 -9.90 9.95
N LEU A 111 2.58 -10.07 8.89
CA LEU A 111 2.35 -11.37 8.26
C LEU A 111 3.66 -11.97 7.71
N LEU A 112 4.43 -11.19 6.96
CA LEU A 112 5.73 -11.62 6.40
C LEU A 112 6.73 -11.99 7.49
N TRP A 113 6.76 -11.24 8.58
CA TRP A 113 7.61 -11.52 9.73
C TRP A 113 7.22 -12.81 10.44
N ARG A 114 5.92 -13.10 10.58
CA ARG A 114 5.46 -14.38 11.13
C ARG A 114 5.90 -15.56 10.25
N ARG A 115 5.81 -15.43 8.92
CA ARG A 115 6.24 -16.49 8.00
C ARG A 115 7.73 -16.81 8.09
N GLN A 116 8.58 -15.81 8.35
CA GLN A 116 10.04 -16.03 8.48
C GLN A 116 10.45 -16.82 9.74
N ARG A 117 9.56 -16.93 10.72
CA ARG A 117 9.83 -17.63 11.99
C ARG A 117 9.46 -19.10 11.96
N HIS A 118 8.78 -19.55 10.91
CA HIS A 118 8.41 -20.93 10.68
C HIS A 118 9.32 -21.53 9.61
#